data_AF-A0A1B0A676-F1
#
_entry.id   AF-A0A1B0A676-F1
#
_cell.length_a   1.000
_cell.length_b   1.000
_cell.length_c   1.000
_cell.angle_alpha   90.00
_cell.angle_beta   90.00
_cell.angle_gamma   90.00
#
_symmetry.space_group_name_H-M   'P 1'
#
loop_
_entity.id
_entity.type
_entity.pdbx_description
1 polymer ?
#
loop_
_entity_poly.entity_id
_entity_poly.type
_entity_poly.pdbx_seq_one_letter_code
_entity_poly.pdbx_strand_id
1 'polypeptide(L)'
;MQQVLIQTRSFNFEFGFVSRKTAKLIMISKKEQLLNQPWQQQRYIKHKNKVNAAVALIDHSPPTQYQHVKDKSKKLQAERERISLINAENVRLLQKLTEIMQAKRMPDLWTEPRPNGYRAKTGGSVAKRVKKVVVKVGTRSLNGDIN
;
A
#
# COMPACT_ATOMS: atom_id res chain seq x y z
N MET A 1 23.74 19.07 0.42
CA MET A 1 23.17 18.00 -0.44
C MET A 1 23.33 18.47 -1.88
N GLN A 2 24.31 17.90 -2.59
CA GLN A 2 24.76 18.36 -3.90
C GLN A 2 23.68 18.13 -4.97
N GLN A 3 23.48 19.12 -5.84
CA GLN A 3 22.63 19.00 -7.02
C GLN A 3 23.36 18.15 -8.06
N VAL A 4 22.80 17.02 -8.44
CA VAL A 4 23.34 16.15 -9.49
C VAL A 4 22.83 16.67 -10.84
N LEU A 5 23.70 17.42 -11.52
CA LEU A 5 23.52 17.87 -12.89
C LEU A 5 23.62 16.66 -13.82
N ILE A 6 22.48 16.13 -14.28
CA ILE A 6 22.47 15.04 -15.27
C ILE A 6 22.81 15.65 -16.62
N GLN A 7 24.08 15.50 -17.00
CA GLN A 7 24.61 15.90 -18.29
C GLN A 7 24.10 14.92 -19.34
N THR A 8 23.11 15.34 -20.14
CA THR A 8 22.65 14.60 -21.31
C THR A 8 23.77 14.59 -22.35
N ARG A 9 24.57 13.53 -22.32
CA ARG A 9 25.62 13.26 -23.29
C ARG A 9 24.93 12.84 -24.60
N SER A 10 24.66 13.83 -25.46
CA SER A 10 24.17 13.62 -26.82
C SER A 10 25.05 12.61 -27.54
N PHE A 11 24.52 11.41 -27.76
CA PHE A 11 25.15 10.39 -28.58
C PHE A 11 25.05 10.84 -30.04
N ASN A 12 26.11 11.47 -30.53
CA ASN A 12 26.27 11.77 -31.95
C ASN A 12 26.41 10.45 -32.71
N PHE A 13 25.32 9.99 -33.31
CA PHE A 13 25.35 8.91 -34.28
C PHE A 13 25.80 9.51 -35.62
N GLU A 14 27.10 9.48 -35.88
CA GLU A 14 27.67 9.89 -37.16
C GLU A 14 27.19 8.94 -38.28
N PHE A 15 26.10 9.31 -38.96
CA PHE A 15 25.88 8.84 -40.32
C PHE A 15 26.89 9.53 -41.23
N GLY A 16 27.99 8.83 -41.51
CA GLY A 16 28.99 9.25 -42.49
C GLY A 16 28.38 9.35 -43.88
N PHE A 17 27.86 10.52 -44.24
CA PHE A 17 27.50 10.88 -45.61
C PHE A 17 28.63 11.73 -46.19
N VAL A 18 29.70 11.08 -46.65
CA VAL A 18 30.70 11.74 -47.49
C VAL A 18 30.09 11.96 -48.86
N SER A 19 29.66 13.19 -49.14
CA SER A 19 29.62 13.70 -50.51
C SER A 19 29.85 15.20 -50.53
N ARG A 20 31.14 15.56 -50.49
CA ARG A 20 31.61 16.87 -50.95
C ARG A 20 31.54 16.90 -52.46
N LYS A 21 30.42 17.32 -53.06
CA LYS A 21 30.38 17.82 -54.43
C LYS A 21 29.41 18.99 -54.55
N THR A 22 30.01 20.18 -54.58
CA THR A 22 29.62 21.36 -55.38
C THR A 22 28.16 21.75 -55.39
N ALA A 23 27.88 22.96 -54.90
CA ALA A 23 26.67 23.73 -55.20
C ALA A 23 26.52 23.92 -56.72
N LYS A 24 25.94 22.91 -57.39
CA LYS A 24 25.67 22.89 -58.83
C LYS A 24 24.19 22.59 -59.00
N LEU A 25 23.40 23.67 -58.94
CA LEU A 25 22.04 23.84 -59.42
C LEU A 25 20.95 22.84 -58.98
N ILE A 26 19.80 23.43 -58.67
CA ILE A 26 18.52 22.85 -58.27
C ILE A 26 17.86 22.11 -59.45
N MET A 27 18.58 21.16 -60.05
CA MET A 27 18.07 20.31 -61.12
C MET A 27 18.47 18.88 -60.75
N ILE A 28 17.62 18.21 -59.98
CA ILE A 28 17.69 16.75 -59.86
C ILE A 28 17.65 16.21 -61.28
N SER A 29 18.75 15.59 -61.71
CA SER A 29 18.83 15.00 -63.05
C SER A 29 17.65 14.04 -63.24
N LYS A 30 17.01 14.02 -64.42
CA LYS A 30 15.92 13.06 -64.73
C LYS A 30 16.30 11.62 -64.37
N LYS A 31 17.57 11.26 -64.54
CA LYS A 31 18.13 9.96 -64.13
C LYS A 31 18.04 9.74 -62.62
N GLU A 32 18.33 10.75 -61.82
CA GLU A 32 18.33 10.70 -60.37
C GLU A 32 16.89 10.67 -59.81
N GLN A 33 15.97 11.34 -60.49
CA GLN A 33 14.54 11.34 -60.18
C GLN A 33 13.84 10.02 -60.55
N LEU A 34 14.24 9.38 -61.66
CA LEU A 34 13.62 8.13 -62.12
C LEU A 34 14.28 6.89 -61.53
N LEU A 35 15.60 6.93 -61.29
CA LEU A 35 16.34 5.76 -60.82
C LEU A 35 16.55 5.80 -59.30
N ASN A 36 17.02 6.90 -58.73
CA ASN A 36 17.45 6.91 -57.32
C ASN A 36 16.31 7.20 -56.34
N GLN A 37 15.41 8.13 -56.68
CA GLN A 37 14.26 8.50 -55.84
C GLN A 37 13.34 7.32 -55.46
N PRO A 38 12.89 6.44 -56.36
CA PRO A 38 11.99 5.35 -55.98
C PRO A 38 12.64 4.38 -54.98
N TRP A 39 13.94 4.08 -55.14
CA TRP A 39 14.67 3.24 -54.19
C TRP A 39 14.84 3.91 -52.83
N GLN A 40 15.12 5.22 -52.81
CA GLN A 40 15.21 6.00 -51.58
C GLN A 40 13.87 6.06 -50.86
N GLN A 41 12.78 6.26 -51.60
CA GLN A 41 11.43 6.33 -51.07
C GLN A 41 10.98 4.97 -50.52
N GLN A 42 11.25 3.87 -51.21
CA GLN A 42 11.00 2.52 -50.70
C GLN A 42 11.82 2.21 -49.45
N ARG A 43 13.09 2.60 -49.41
CA ARG A 43 13.96 2.42 -48.24
C ARG A 43 13.44 3.22 -47.04
N TYR A 44 13.00 4.44 -47.28
CA TYR A 44 12.38 5.31 -46.26
C TYR A 44 11.08 4.70 -45.73
N ILE A 45 10.17 4.27 -46.62
CA ILE A 45 8.91 3.62 -46.22
C ILE A 45 9.17 2.36 -45.42
N LYS A 46 10.09 1.48 -45.89
CA LYS A 46 10.47 0.27 -45.15
C LYS A 46 11.05 0.59 -43.77
N HIS A 47 11.92 1.58 -43.68
CA HIS A 47 12.48 2.02 -42.40
C HIS A 47 11.39 2.55 -41.47
N LYS A 48 10.53 3.45 -41.97
CA LYS A 48 9.40 4.01 -41.22
C LYS A 48 8.48 2.90 -40.70
N ASN A 49 8.18 1.90 -41.53
CA ASN A 49 7.36 0.75 -41.13
C ASN A 49 8.04 -0.08 -40.03
N LYS A 50 9.37 -0.29 -40.10
CA LYS A 50 10.12 -0.99 -39.05
C LYS A 50 10.15 -0.22 -37.74
N VAL A 51 10.30 1.10 -37.80
CA VAL A 51 10.27 1.98 -36.63
C VAL A 51 8.87 1.98 -36.01
N ASN A 52 7.82 2.09 -36.82
CA ASN A 52 6.44 2.07 -36.35
C ASN A 52 6.02 0.70 -35.78
N ALA A 53 6.55 -0.39 -36.34
CA ALA A 53 6.29 -1.75 -35.86
C ALA A 53 7.21 -2.16 -34.69
N ALA A 54 8.15 -1.30 -34.27
CA ALA A 54 9.04 -1.62 -33.17
C ALA A 54 8.23 -1.60 -31.85
N VAL A 55 8.15 -2.77 -31.20
CA VAL A 55 7.57 -2.96 -29.87
C VAL A 55 8.73 -3.15 -28.87
N ALA A 56 8.49 -2.85 -27.59
CA ALA A 56 9.46 -3.14 -26.54
C ALA A 56 9.87 -4.62 -26.57
N LEU A 57 11.18 -4.89 -26.52
CA LEU A 57 11.73 -6.25 -26.53
C LEU A 57 11.33 -7.05 -25.29
N ILE A 58 11.06 -6.35 -24.19
CA ILE A 58 10.73 -6.93 -22.89
C ILE A 58 9.31 -6.50 -22.55
N ASP A 59 8.48 -7.48 -22.21
CA ASP A 59 7.16 -7.21 -21.65
C ASP A 59 7.29 -6.57 -20.27
N HIS A 60 6.57 -5.47 -20.07
CA HIS A 60 6.48 -4.76 -18.80
C HIS A 60 5.13 -4.97 -18.09
N SER A 61 4.29 -5.85 -18.63
CA SER A 61 3.00 -6.15 -18.03
C SER A 61 3.19 -6.82 -16.66
N PRO A 62 2.43 -6.39 -15.64
CA PRO A 62 2.47 -7.06 -14.34
C PRO A 62 1.93 -8.49 -14.49
N PRO A 63 2.52 -9.48 -13.79
CA PRO A 63 2.04 -10.85 -13.86
C PRO A 63 0.62 -10.97 -13.31
N THR A 64 -0.11 -11.97 -13.80
CA THR A 64 -1.49 -12.25 -13.36
C THR A 64 -1.53 -12.47 -11.85
N GLN A 65 -2.38 -11.70 -11.17
CA GLN A 65 -2.52 -11.79 -9.73
C GLN A 65 -3.43 -12.96 -9.35
N TYR A 66 -2.87 -14.01 -8.76
CA TYR A 66 -3.65 -15.13 -8.27
C TYR A 66 -4.26 -14.86 -6.89
N GLN A 67 -5.52 -15.23 -6.71
CA GLN A 67 -6.26 -15.07 -5.46
C GLN A 67 -5.53 -15.73 -4.27
N HIS A 68 -4.94 -16.92 -4.47
CA HIS A 68 -4.20 -17.63 -3.41
C HIS A 68 -2.90 -16.92 -2.96
N VAL A 69 -2.37 -15.97 -3.74
CA VAL A 69 -1.21 -15.15 -3.38
C VAL A 69 -1.64 -13.93 -2.56
N LYS A 70 -2.81 -13.36 -2.88
CA LYS A 70 -3.43 -12.26 -2.13
C LYS A 70 -3.99 -12.74 -0.80
N ASP A 71 -4.72 -13.85 -0.84
CA ASP A 71 -5.52 -14.33 0.27
C ASP A 71 -4.79 -15.41 1.05
N LYS A 72 -4.37 -15.05 2.27
CA LYS A 72 -3.78 -16.00 3.21
C LYS A 72 -4.88 -16.74 3.98
N SER A 73 -5.60 -17.60 3.28
CA SER A 73 -6.77 -18.33 3.79
C SER A 73 -6.55 -18.97 5.17
N LYS A 74 -5.42 -19.65 5.38
CA LYS A 74 -5.06 -20.25 6.68
C LYS A 74 -4.93 -19.23 7.80
N LYS A 75 -4.41 -18.03 7.53
CA LYS A 75 -4.32 -16.97 8.53
C LYS A 75 -5.70 -16.43 8.90
N LEU A 76 -6.56 -16.24 7.90
CA LEU A 76 -7.94 -15.81 8.13
C LEU A 76 -8.73 -16.85 8.92
N GLN A 77 -8.53 -18.13 8.62
CA GLN A 77 -9.13 -19.23 9.36
C GLN A 77 -8.67 -19.24 10.82
N ALA A 78 -7.36 -19.17 11.07
CA ALA A 78 -6.82 -19.17 12.43
C ALA A 78 -7.36 -18.00 13.28
N GLU A 79 -7.51 -16.80 12.69
CA GLU A 79 -8.09 -15.65 13.41
C GLU A 79 -9.58 -15.86 13.72
N ARG A 80 -10.35 -16.43 12.78
CA ARG A 80 -11.76 -16.78 13.01
C ARG A 80 -11.91 -17.78 14.15
N GLU A 81 -11.09 -18.82 14.17
CA GLU A 81 -11.07 -19.83 15.24
C GLU A 81 -10.70 -19.20 16.59
N ARG A 82 -9.67 -18.35 16.61
CA ARG A 82 -9.25 -17.61 17.81
C ARG A 82 -10.38 -16.73 18.35
N ILE A 83 -11.05 -15.95 17.50
CA ILE A 83 -12.18 -15.09 17.88
C ILE A 83 -13.35 -15.94 18.40
N SER A 84 -13.63 -17.07 17.75
CA SER A 84 -14.68 -17.99 18.18
C SER A 84 -14.43 -18.52 19.60
N LEU A 85 -13.19 -18.92 19.91
CA LEU A 85 -12.81 -19.37 21.26
C LEU A 85 -12.95 -18.25 22.31
N ILE A 86 -12.50 -17.04 21.98
CA ILE A 86 -12.65 -15.87 22.86
C ILE A 86 -14.13 -15.60 23.14
N ASN A 87 -14.97 -15.61 22.12
CA ASN A 87 -16.40 -15.35 22.27
C ASN A 87 -17.09 -16.44 23.11
N ALA A 88 -16.74 -17.71 22.92
CA ALA A 88 -17.26 -18.81 23.72
C ALA A 88 -16.89 -18.65 25.20
N GLU A 89 -15.64 -18.33 25.52
CA GLU A 89 -15.24 -18.11 26.91
C GLU A 89 -15.88 -16.84 27.50
N ASN A 90 -16.04 -15.76 26.71
CA ASN A 90 -16.74 -14.56 27.16
C ASN A 90 -18.19 -14.85 27.58
N VAL A 91 -18.93 -15.63 26.78
CA VAL A 91 -20.28 -16.07 27.14
C VAL A 91 -20.27 -16.87 28.44
N ARG A 92 -19.33 -17.81 28.57
CA ARG A 92 -19.18 -18.62 29.77
C ARG A 92 -18.87 -17.78 31.02
N LEU A 93 -17.99 -16.78 30.89
CA LEU A 93 -17.65 -15.85 31.96
C LEU A 93 -18.88 -15.03 32.38
N LEU A 94 -19.65 -14.51 31.43
CA LEU A 94 -20.87 -13.75 31.69
C LEU A 94 -21.92 -14.58 32.43
N GLN A 95 -22.10 -15.84 32.01
CA GLN A 95 -23.03 -16.75 32.67
C GLN A 95 -22.63 -16.99 34.14
N LYS A 96 -21.35 -17.28 34.40
CA LYS A 96 -20.83 -17.43 35.76
C LYS A 96 -20.97 -16.17 36.61
N LEU A 97 -20.70 -15.00 36.03
CA LEU A 97 -20.88 -13.73 36.74
C LEU A 97 -22.35 -13.52 37.12
N THR A 98 -23.26 -13.85 36.22
CA THR A 98 -24.70 -13.76 36.46
C THR A 98 -25.12 -14.72 37.59
N GLU A 99 -24.63 -15.96 37.57
CA GLU A 99 -24.86 -16.92 38.66
C GLU A 99 -24.36 -16.39 40.01
N ILE A 100 -23.16 -15.81 40.06
CA ILE A 100 -22.60 -15.21 41.29
C ILE A 100 -23.44 -14.01 41.76
N MET A 101 -23.85 -13.15 40.83
CA MET A 101 -24.67 -11.98 41.14
C MET A 101 -26.06 -12.38 41.66
N GLN A 102 -26.64 -13.45 41.11
CA GLN A 102 -27.93 -14.00 41.57
C GLN A 102 -27.81 -14.75 42.90
N ALA A 103 -26.73 -15.51 43.09
CA ALA A 103 -26.42 -16.23 44.33
C ALA A 103 -25.89 -15.26 45.41
N LYS A 104 -26.72 -14.30 45.79
CA LYS A 104 -26.43 -13.32 46.83
C LYS A 104 -26.39 -14.01 48.20
N ARG A 105 -25.22 -14.51 48.58
CA ARG A 105 -25.00 -15.20 49.88
C ARG A 105 -25.21 -14.30 51.10
N MET A 106 -25.13 -12.98 50.94
CA MET A 106 -25.31 -12.00 52.01
C MET A 106 -26.15 -10.81 51.51
N PRO A 107 -27.16 -10.34 52.28
CA PRO A 107 -27.85 -9.10 51.96
C PRO A 107 -26.90 -7.90 52.02
N ASP A 108 -27.09 -6.91 51.14
CA ASP A 108 -26.29 -5.67 51.14
C ASP A 108 -26.56 -4.84 52.40
N LEU A 109 -27.78 -4.98 52.94
CA LEU A 109 -28.20 -4.35 54.17
C LEU A 109 -27.85 -5.25 55.35
N TRP A 110 -26.97 -4.76 56.22
CA TRP A 110 -26.70 -5.37 57.52
C TRP A 110 -27.75 -4.83 58.50
N THR A 111 -28.75 -5.64 58.84
CA THR A 111 -29.79 -5.25 59.82
C THR A 111 -29.26 -5.23 61.25
N GLU A 112 -28.23 -6.04 61.53
CA GLU A 112 -27.55 -6.08 62.82
C GLU A 112 -26.14 -5.44 62.72
N PRO A 113 -25.67 -4.76 63.78
CA PRO A 113 -24.31 -4.26 63.82
C PRO A 113 -23.36 -5.43 63.70
N ARG A 114 -22.38 -5.26 62.83
CA ARG A 114 -21.40 -6.26 62.46
C ARG A 114 -20.72 -6.87 63.71
N PRO A 115 -20.82 -8.19 64.03
CA PRO A 115 -20.08 -8.82 65.12
C PRO A 115 -18.61 -8.38 65.23
N ASN A 116 -18.20 -8.01 66.45
CA ASN A 116 -16.89 -7.48 66.77
C ASN A 116 -15.79 -8.48 66.37
N GLY A 117 -15.17 -8.25 65.22
CA GLY A 117 -14.09 -9.10 64.69
C GLY A 117 -13.81 -8.86 63.22
N TYR A 118 -14.80 -8.40 62.46
CA TYR A 118 -14.63 -7.98 61.08
C TYR A 118 -14.71 -6.46 60.96
N ARG A 119 -13.63 -5.82 61.40
CA ARG A 119 -13.35 -4.44 61.08
C ARG A 119 -13.37 -4.30 59.56
N ALA A 120 -14.29 -3.52 59.01
CA ALA A 120 -14.19 -3.12 57.62
C ALA A 120 -12.80 -2.50 57.45
N LYS A 121 -11.99 -3.01 56.51
CA LYS A 121 -10.84 -2.25 56.04
C LYS A 121 -11.46 -1.02 55.38
N THR A 122 -11.62 0.05 56.15
CA THR A 122 -11.87 1.39 55.61
C THR A 122 -10.90 1.54 54.46
N GLY A 123 -11.44 1.75 53.26
CA GLY A 123 -10.65 1.89 52.05
C GLY A 123 -9.53 2.86 52.35
N GLY A 124 -8.31 2.33 52.42
CA GLY A 124 -7.14 3.17 52.61
C GLY A 124 -7.18 4.18 51.47
N SER A 125 -7.13 5.47 51.80
CA SER A 125 -6.87 6.53 50.85
C SER A 125 -5.73 6.11 49.93
N VAL A 126 -6.04 5.65 48.72
CA VAL A 126 -5.05 5.55 47.66
C VAL A 126 -4.92 6.93 47.06
N ALA A 127 -4.38 7.86 47.85
CA ALA A 127 -3.71 9.01 47.31
C ALA A 127 -2.40 8.51 46.69
N LYS A 128 -2.43 8.14 45.40
CA LYS A 128 -1.21 7.90 44.62
C LYS A 128 -1.27 8.64 43.29
N ARG A 129 -0.85 9.90 43.37
CA ARG A 129 0.04 10.59 42.43
C ARG A 129 -0.22 10.29 40.94
N VAL A 130 -1.08 11.09 40.31
CA VAL A 130 -1.06 11.27 38.86
C VAL A 130 0.24 11.98 38.50
N LYS A 131 1.28 11.24 38.12
CA LYS A 131 2.34 11.82 37.29
C LYS A 131 1.71 12.09 35.93
N LYS A 132 1.54 13.37 35.60
CA LYS A 132 1.16 13.85 34.28
C LYS A 132 2.21 13.37 33.28
N VAL A 133 1.98 12.22 32.65
CA VAL A 133 2.62 11.89 31.38
C VAL A 133 1.69 12.47 30.32
N VAL A 134 2.06 13.62 29.78
CA VAL A 134 1.48 14.12 28.54
C VAL A 134 1.88 13.11 27.46
N VAL A 135 1.05 12.09 27.24
CA VAL A 135 1.06 11.38 25.97
C VAL A 135 0.14 12.18 25.07
N LYS A 136 0.74 12.87 24.10
CA LYS A 136 0.02 13.56 23.02
C LYS A 136 -0.61 12.49 22.13
N VAL A 137 -1.70 11.88 22.57
CA VAL A 137 -2.56 11.05 21.72
C VAL A 137 -3.43 12.02 20.95
N GLY A 138 -3.07 12.26 19.68
CA GLY A 138 -3.91 12.99 18.76
C GLY A 138 -5.28 12.33 18.72
N THR A 139 -6.32 13.08 19.09
CA THR A 139 -7.71 12.72 18.81
C THR A 139 -7.84 12.64 17.30
N ARG A 140 -7.81 11.42 16.75
CA ARG A 140 -8.25 11.20 15.38
C ARG A 140 -9.76 11.35 15.40
N SER A 141 -10.22 12.54 15.01
CA SER A 141 -11.61 12.89 14.81
C SER A 141 -12.30 11.78 13.99
N LEU A 142 -13.26 11.10 14.59
CA LEU A 142 -14.25 10.31 13.86
C LEU A 142 -15.28 11.29 13.30
N ASN A 143 -14.89 12.04 12.27
CA ASN A 143 -15.79 12.74 11.36
C ASN A 143 -15.13 12.62 9.99
N GLY A 144 -15.67 11.74 9.15
CA GLY A 144 -15.12 11.43 7.84
C GLY A 144 -15.88 10.29 7.18
N ASP A 145 -16.99 10.68 6.54
CA ASP A 145 -17.52 10.12 5.29
C ASP A 145 -18.31 8.80 5.38
N ILE A 146 -19.61 8.98 5.64
CA ILE A 146 -20.65 8.20 4.96
C ILE A 146 -20.71 8.76 3.53
N ASN A 147 -20.19 8.00 2.58
CA ASN A 147 -20.60 7.97 1.18
C ASN A 147 -20.48 6.53 0.69
#